data_AF-A0A523P2T3-F1
#
_entry.id   AF-A0A523P2T3-F1
#
_cell.length_a   1.000
_cell.length_b   1.000
_cell.length_c   1.000
_cell.angle_alpha   90.00
_cell.angle_beta   90.00
_cell.angle_gamma   90.00
#
_symmetry.space_group_name_H-M   'P 1'
#
loop_
_entity.id
_entity.type
_entity.pdbx_description
1 polymer ?
#
loop_
_entity_poly.entity_id
_entity_poly.type
_entity_poly.pdbx_seq_one_letter_code
_entity_poly.pdbx_strand_id
1 'polypeptide(L)'
;MARYQFDDVGQPSNWIENTTQIAQLVVRSVGFILMFVGLWIGLKVINEAWSLYQQPQNIERFARAIEMGSNLDKALSAANPRKSSIDPTMPNATGDQIQEINAALGFRLSYFVAWVIAILLLMLVGRLSIAAIKTGGELALYDLQIKHFAKVLI
;
A
#
# COMPACT_ATOMS: atom_id res chain seq x y z
N MET A 1 -58.27 51.38 16.27
CA MET A 1 -57.07 51.16 15.43
C MET A 1 -56.34 49.94 16.01
N ALA A 2 -56.59 48.76 15.44
CA ALA A 2 -55.94 47.53 15.89
C ALA A 2 -54.54 47.44 15.28
N ARG A 3 -53.50 47.37 16.12
CA ARG A 3 -52.13 47.10 15.68
C ARG A 3 -52.00 45.58 15.51
N TYR A 4 -51.86 45.14 14.27
CA TYR A 4 -51.38 43.79 13.98
C TYR A 4 -49.89 43.75 14.33
N GLN A 5 -49.58 43.01 15.40
CA GLN A 5 -48.21 42.65 15.75
C GLN A 5 -47.90 41.36 14.99
N PHE A 6 -47.05 41.46 13.97
CA PHE A 6 -46.49 40.30 13.29
C PHE A 6 -45.48 39.68 14.25
N ASP A 7 -45.91 38.68 15.01
CA ASP A 7 -44.98 37.75 15.63
C ASP A 7 -44.40 36.88 14.51
N ASP A 8 -43.40 37.41 13.81
CA ASP A 8 -42.50 36.63 12.97
C ASP A 8 -41.58 35.83 13.89
N VAL A 9 -42.16 34.85 14.59
CA VAL A 9 -41.42 33.74 15.18
C VAL A 9 -40.97 32.87 14.03
N GLY A 10 -39.84 33.25 13.43
CA GLY A 10 -39.02 32.35 12.65
C GLY A 10 -38.62 31.19 13.54
N GLN A 11 -39.41 30.12 13.53
CA GLN A 11 -39.07 28.86 14.18
C GLN A 11 -37.71 28.42 13.62
N PRO A 12 -36.68 28.20 14.46
CA PRO A 12 -35.46 27.57 13.98
C PRO A 12 -35.86 26.19 13.45
N SER A 13 -35.65 25.98 12.16
CA SER A 13 -36.04 24.76 11.45
C SER A 13 -35.21 23.59 11.97
N ASN A 14 -35.75 22.90 12.97
CA ASN A 14 -35.41 21.55 13.44
C ASN A 14 -35.01 20.57 12.32
N TRP A 15 -35.54 20.71 11.10
CA TRP A 15 -35.13 19.94 9.92
C TRP A 15 -33.66 20.13 9.50
N ILE A 16 -33.11 21.33 9.63
CA ILE A 16 -31.71 21.64 9.30
C ILE A 16 -30.77 21.05 10.37
N GLU A 17 -31.17 21.12 11.64
CA GLU A 17 -30.43 20.55 12.77
C GLU A 17 -30.37 19.02 12.70
N ASN A 18 -31.48 18.36 12.36
CA ASN A 18 -31.52 16.91 12.20
C ASN A 18 -30.67 16.43 11.00
N THR A 19 -30.68 17.17 9.88
CA THR A 19 -29.91 16.81 8.69
C THR A 19 -28.40 16.90 8.94
N THR A 20 -27.95 17.93 9.66
CA THR A 20 -26.54 18.09 10.04
C THR A 20 -26.07 17.03 11.02
N GLN A 21 -26.90 16.63 11.99
CA GLN A 21 -26.58 15.54 12.92
C GLN A 21 -26.47 14.17 12.21
N ILE A 22 -27.40 13.87 11.29
CA ILE A 22 -27.36 12.61 10.53
C ILE A 22 -26.12 12.59 9.62
N ALA A 23 -25.81 13.70 8.95
CA ALA A 23 -24.61 13.82 8.12
C ALA A 23 -23.33 13.59 8.94
N GLN A 24 -23.23 14.17 10.14
CA GLN A 24 -22.09 13.95 11.05
C GLN A 24 -21.99 12.49 11.50
N LEU A 25 -23.12 11.83 11.82
CA LEU A 25 -23.14 10.41 12.19
C LEU A 25 -22.63 9.52 11.05
N VAL A 26 -23.06 9.80 9.82
CA VAL A 26 -22.64 9.06 8.63
C VAL A 26 -21.14 9.25 8.38
N VAL A 27 -20.66 10.50 8.38
CA VAL A 27 -19.23 10.81 8.19
C VAL A 27 -18.37 10.12 9.24
N ARG A 28 -18.81 10.11 10.51
CA ARG A 28 -18.12 9.43 11.60
C ARG A 28 -18.09 7.91 11.40
N SER A 29 -19.19 7.32 10.96
CA SER A 29 -19.28 5.89 10.68
C SER A 29 -18.36 5.50 9.52
N VAL A 30 -18.33 6.30 8.46
CA VAL A 30 -17.41 6.13 7.32
C VAL A 30 -15.95 6.26 7.77
N GLY A 31 -15.63 7.23 8.62
CA GLY A 31 -14.31 7.39 9.20
C GLY A 31 -13.86 6.15 10.00
N PHE A 32 -14.75 5.61 10.84
CA PHE A 32 -14.50 4.36 11.57
C PHE A 32 -14.24 3.18 10.62
N ILE A 33 -15.07 3.02 9.58
CA ILE A 33 -14.90 1.95 8.59
C ILE A 33 -13.56 2.09 7.87
N LEU A 34 -13.20 3.29 7.41
CA LEU A 34 -11.90 3.55 6.77
C LEU A 34 -10.72 3.23 7.69
N MET A 35 -10.83 3.58 8.98
CA MET A 35 -9.80 3.27 9.97
C MET A 35 -9.64 1.74 10.14
N PHE A 36 -10.73 1.00 10.25
CA PHE A 36 -10.70 -0.47 10.36
C PHE A 36 -10.13 -1.13 9.10
N VAL A 37 -10.56 -0.69 7.92
CA VAL A 37 -10.04 -1.20 6.64
C VAL A 37 -8.55 -0.91 6.52
N GLY A 38 -8.11 0.30 6.85
CA GLY A 38 -6.70 0.68 6.84
C GLY A 38 -5.88 -0.21 7.77
N LEU A 39 -6.36 -0.43 9.00
CA LEU A 39 -5.70 -1.31 9.98
C LEU A 39 -5.61 -2.76 9.48
N TRP A 40 -6.70 -3.28 8.93
CA TRP A 40 -6.76 -4.63 8.38
C TRP A 40 -5.73 -4.84 7.25
N ILE A 41 -5.64 -3.87 6.33
CA ILE A 41 -4.65 -3.87 5.25
C ILE A 41 -3.23 -3.79 5.84
N GLY A 42 -2.99 -2.97 6.85
CA GLY A 42 -1.69 -2.85 7.50
C GLY A 42 -1.21 -4.18 8.10
N LEU A 43 -2.10 -4.91 8.78
CA LEU A 43 -1.81 -6.26 9.30
C LEU A 43 -1.51 -7.25 8.17
N LYS A 44 -2.27 -7.20 7.08
CA LYS A 44 -2.03 -8.00 5.87
C LYS A 44 -0.64 -7.73 5.28
N VAL A 45 -0.20 -6.48 5.21
CA VAL A 45 1.14 -6.11 4.70
C VAL A 45 2.25 -6.71 5.57
N ILE A 46 2.11 -6.66 6.90
CA ILE A 46 3.09 -7.26 7.82
C ILE A 46 3.16 -8.78 7.60
N ASN A 47 2.01 -9.44 7.48
CA ASN A 47 1.96 -10.87 7.23
C ASN A 47 2.55 -11.24 5.86
N GLU A 48 2.31 -10.43 4.82
CA GLU A 48 2.88 -10.63 3.50
C GLU A 48 4.40 -10.47 3.51
N ALA A 49 4.92 -9.45 4.21
CA ALA A 49 6.35 -9.26 4.39
C ALA A 49 7.00 -10.46 5.11
N TRP A 50 6.32 -11.00 6.13
CA TRP A 50 6.75 -12.20 6.83
C TRP A 50 6.71 -13.45 5.95
N SER A 51 5.64 -13.60 5.15
CA SER A 51 5.48 -14.68 4.18
C SER A 51 6.59 -14.68 3.14
N LEU A 52 6.95 -13.51 2.61
CA LEU A 52 8.05 -13.35 1.64
C LEU A 52 9.41 -13.75 2.24
N TYR A 53 9.60 -13.51 3.54
CA TYR A 53 10.79 -13.97 4.25
C TYR A 53 10.82 -15.50 4.42
N GLN A 54 9.68 -16.11 4.77
CA GLN A 54 9.60 -17.56 4.97
C GLN A 54 9.60 -18.36 3.66
N GLN A 55 9.08 -17.79 2.57
CA GLN A 55 8.88 -18.44 1.28
C GLN A 55 9.63 -17.69 0.17
N PRO A 56 10.96 -17.85 0.07
CA PRO A 56 11.76 -17.19 -0.98
C PRO A 56 11.35 -17.59 -2.41
N GLN A 57 10.63 -18.70 -2.56
CA GLN A 57 10.11 -19.23 -3.82
C GLN A 57 9.23 -18.23 -4.58
N ASN A 58 8.49 -17.37 -3.88
CA ASN A 58 7.62 -16.38 -4.50
C ASN A 58 8.44 -15.29 -5.22
N ILE A 59 9.58 -14.91 -4.64
CA ILE A 59 10.52 -13.97 -5.26
C ILE A 59 11.23 -14.62 -6.45
N GLU A 60 11.52 -15.91 -6.41
CA GLU A 60 12.12 -16.61 -7.56
C GLU A 60 11.21 -16.60 -8.78
N ARG A 61 9.90 -16.79 -8.60
CA ARG A 61 8.92 -16.70 -9.69
C ARG A 61 8.86 -15.28 -10.26
N PHE A 62 8.88 -14.27 -9.39
CA PHE A 62 8.89 -12.87 -9.80
C PHE A 62 10.18 -12.51 -10.54
N ALA A 63 11.33 -13.01 -10.08
CA ALA A 63 12.62 -12.85 -10.73
C ALA A 63 12.64 -13.49 -12.12
N ARG A 64 12.06 -14.68 -12.28
CA ARG A 64 11.91 -15.33 -13.60
C ARG A 64 11.03 -14.50 -14.53
N ALA A 65 9.92 -13.96 -14.03
CA ALA A 65 9.04 -13.10 -14.83
C ALA A 65 9.76 -11.80 -15.27
N ILE A 66 10.53 -11.19 -14.38
CA ILE A 66 11.38 -10.04 -14.70
C ILE A 66 12.42 -10.44 -15.76
N GLU A 67 13.12 -11.55 -15.59
CA GLU A 67 14.14 -11.99 -16.55
C GLU A 67 13.54 -12.28 -17.94
N MET A 68 12.39 -12.95 -18.01
CA MET A 68 11.68 -13.18 -19.28
C MET A 68 11.30 -11.87 -19.99
N GLY A 69 10.91 -10.85 -19.22
CA GLY A 69 10.51 -9.55 -19.78
C GLY A 69 11.68 -8.61 -20.10
N SER A 70 12.78 -8.68 -19.35
CA SER A 70 13.83 -7.65 -19.37
C SER A 70 15.24 -8.17 -19.61
N ASN A 71 15.46 -9.49 -19.62
CA ASN A 71 16.74 -10.16 -19.89
C ASN A 71 17.91 -9.51 -19.11
N LEU A 72 17.69 -9.17 -17.84
CA LEU A 72 18.64 -8.39 -17.03
C LEU A 72 19.89 -9.20 -16.70
N ASP A 73 19.75 -10.50 -16.43
CA ASP A 73 20.88 -11.38 -16.15
C ASP A 73 21.73 -11.55 -17.43
N LYS A 74 21.09 -11.62 -18.61
CA LYS A 74 21.78 -11.64 -19.90
C LYS A 74 22.50 -10.33 -20.24
N ALA A 75 21.88 -9.18 -19.95
CA ALA A 75 22.50 -7.87 -20.17
C ALA A 75 23.69 -7.64 -19.23
N LEU A 76 23.59 -8.05 -17.96
CA LEU A 76 24.68 -7.91 -16.99
C LEU A 76 25.85 -8.86 -17.28
N SER A 77 25.55 -10.11 -17.70
CA SER A 77 26.60 -11.06 -18.08
C SER A 77 27.35 -10.63 -19.34
N ALA A 78 26.68 -10.02 -20.31
CA ALA A 78 27.32 -9.41 -21.48
C ALA A 78 28.22 -8.21 -21.11
N ALA A 79 27.84 -7.44 -20.08
CA ALA A 79 28.65 -6.33 -19.56
C ALA A 79 29.86 -6.78 -18.73
N ASN A 80 29.91 -8.05 -18.29
CA ASN A 80 31.01 -8.59 -17.50
C ASN A 80 31.74 -9.73 -18.22
N PRO A 81 32.53 -9.43 -19.27
CA PRO A 81 33.20 -10.43 -20.12
C PRO A 81 34.29 -11.26 -19.40
N ARG A 82 34.59 -10.98 -18.13
CA ARG A 82 35.65 -11.67 -17.36
C ARG A 82 35.22 -13.00 -16.74
N LYS A 83 33.95 -13.43 -16.90
CA LYS A 83 33.41 -14.63 -16.24
C LYS A 83 33.07 -15.79 -17.19
N SER A 84 33.61 -15.80 -18.41
CA SER A 84 33.54 -16.94 -19.33
C SER A 84 34.83 -17.74 -19.29
N SER A 85 35.06 -18.44 -18.19
CA SER A 85 36.02 -19.55 -18.13
C SER A 85 35.26 -20.75 -17.56
N ILE A 86 34.51 -21.44 -18.42
CA ILE A 86 34.02 -22.78 -18.12
C ILE A 86 34.74 -23.75 -19.06
N ASP A 87 35.38 -24.70 -18.39
CA ASP A 87 36.01 -25.94 -18.81
C ASP A 87 35.22 -26.68 -19.92
N PRO A 88 35.86 -27.11 -21.03
CA PRO A 88 35.19 -27.70 -22.20
C PRO A 88 34.72 -29.17 -22.02
N THR A 89 34.57 -29.68 -20.81
CA THR A 89 34.35 -31.12 -20.55
C THR A 89 32.89 -31.61 -20.57
N MET A 90 31.90 -30.80 -20.94
CA MET A 90 30.51 -31.28 -21.16
C MET A 90 30.11 -31.17 -22.65
N PRO A 91 30.11 -32.27 -23.43
CA PRO A 91 29.95 -32.21 -24.89
C PRO A 91 28.52 -31.93 -25.41
N ASN A 92 27.54 -31.62 -24.56
CA ASN A 92 26.14 -31.58 -25.00
C ASN A 92 25.21 -30.61 -24.26
N ALA A 93 25.74 -29.63 -23.53
CA ALA A 93 24.91 -28.61 -22.91
C ALA A 93 24.56 -27.53 -23.96
N THR A 94 23.31 -27.50 -24.40
CA THR A 94 22.74 -26.44 -25.24
C THR A 94 22.99 -25.07 -24.58
N GLY A 95 23.23 -24.01 -25.35
CA GLY A 95 23.61 -22.69 -24.83
C GLY A 95 22.71 -22.13 -23.72
N ASP A 96 21.43 -22.50 -23.69
CA ASP A 96 20.49 -22.16 -22.62
C ASP A 96 20.80 -22.83 -21.27
N GLN A 97 21.25 -24.09 -21.26
CA GLN A 97 21.61 -24.80 -20.02
C GLN A 97 22.89 -24.25 -19.40
N ILE A 98 23.87 -23.86 -20.23
CA ILE A 98 25.12 -23.25 -19.76
C ILE A 98 24.84 -21.86 -19.16
N GLN A 99 23.86 -21.14 -19.71
CA GLN A 99 23.44 -19.83 -19.20
C GLN A 99 22.66 -19.97 -17.89
N GLU A 100 21.80 -20.99 -17.76
CA GLU A 100 21.06 -21.28 -16.52
C GLU A 100 22.00 -21.76 -15.38
N ILE A 101 23.00 -22.59 -15.69
CA ILE A 101 24.02 -23.02 -14.71
C ILE A 101 24.91 -21.85 -14.29
N ASN A 102 25.31 -20.97 -15.21
CA ASN A 102 26.05 -19.75 -14.87
C ASN A 102 25.21 -18.73 -14.09
N ALA A 103 23.91 -18.65 -14.37
CA ALA A 103 22.98 -17.83 -13.59
C ALA A 103 22.78 -18.42 -12.18
N ALA A 104 22.80 -19.75 -12.02
CA ALA A 104 22.72 -20.41 -10.73
C ALA A 104 24.01 -20.27 -9.89
N LEU A 105 25.19 -20.22 -10.53
CA LEU A 105 26.49 -19.95 -9.88
C LEU A 105 26.88 -18.45 -9.87
N GLY A 106 26.08 -17.58 -10.48
CA GLY A 106 26.32 -16.15 -10.65
C GLY A 106 25.37 -15.29 -9.82
N PHE A 107 25.72 -14.02 -9.64
CA PHE A 107 24.79 -13.05 -9.07
C PHE A 107 23.61 -12.86 -10.04
N ARG A 108 22.40 -13.26 -9.62
CA ARG A 108 21.15 -13.05 -10.38
C ARG A 108 20.61 -11.66 -10.10
N LEU A 109 20.88 -10.71 -11.00
CA LEU A 109 20.40 -9.34 -10.89
C LEU A 109 18.87 -9.32 -10.89
N SER A 110 18.23 -10.17 -11.68
CA SER A 110 16.78 -10.37 -11.71
C SER A 110 16.20 -10.69 -10.32
N TYR A 111 16.88 -11.52 -9.53
CA TYR A 111 16.48 -11.89 -8.17
C TYR A 111 16.64 -10.73 -7.19
N PHE A 112 17.73 -9.98 -7.29
CA PHE A 112 17.93 -8.78 -6.48
C PHE A 112 16.88 -7.70 -6.78
N VAL A 113 16.61 -7.45 -8.06
CA VAL A 113 15.59 -6.50 -8.51
C VAL A 113 14.19 -6.92 -8.05
N ALA A 114 13.87 -8.21 -8.09
CA ALA A 114 12.62 -8.75 -7.59
C ALA A 114 12.38 -8.41 -6.10
N TRP A 115 13.40 -8.56 -5.26
CA TRP A 115 13.35 -8.17 -3.85
C TRP A 115 13.10 -6.66 -3.66
N VAL A 116 13.81 -5.82 -4.43
CA VAL A 116 13.64 -4.36 -4.34
C VAL A 116 12.21 -3.96 -4.72
N ILE A 117 11.67 -4.51 -5.80
CA ILE A 117 10.31 -4.21 -6.25
C ILE A 117 9.29 -4.71 -5.20
N ALA A 118 9.46 -5.91 -4.67
CA ALA A 118 8.56 -6.45 -3.64
C ALA A 118 8.50 -5.55 -2.40
N ILE A 119 9.66 -5.11 -1.90
CA ILE A 119 9.75 -4.20 -0.76
C ILE A 119 9.11 -2.85 -1.07
N LEU A 120 9.32 -2.30 -2.27
CA LEU A 120 8.70 -1.04 -2.70
C LEU A 120 7.17 -1.15 -2.75
N LEU A 121 6.63 -2.26 -3.26
CA LEU A 121 5.19 -2.51 -3.28
C LEU A 121 4.62 -2.61 -1.87
N LEU A 122 5.27 -3.35 -0.97
CA LEU A 122 4.85 -3.42 0.44
C LEU A 122 4.88 -2.05 1.11
N MET A 123 5.93 -1.26 0.85
CA MET A 123 6.05 0.10 1.39
C MET A 123 4.94 1.02 0.87
N LEU A 124 4.61 0.92 -0.41
CA LEU A 124 3.52 1.68 -1.02
C LEU A 124 2.18 1.35 -0.36
N VAL A 125 1.85 0.05 -0.25
CA VAL A 125 0.59 -0.40 0.37
C VAL A 125 0.55 -0.03 1.86
N GLY A 126 1.67 -0.18 2.56
CA GLY A 126 1.79 0.26 3.96
C GLY A 126 1.56 1.78 4.12
N ARG A 127 2.10 2.61 3.23
CA ARG A 127 1.86 4.07 3.25
C ARG A 127 0.38 4.41 3.00
N LEU A 128 -0.26 3.73 2.05
CA LEU A 128 -1.68 3.91 1.77
C LEU A 128 -2.55 3.50 2.96
N SER A 129 -2.22 2.38 3.63
CA SER A 129 -2.88 1.94 4.86
C SER A 129 -2.78 3.00 5.96
N ILE A 130 -1.59 3.54 6.22
CA ILE A 130 -1.39 4.60 7.23
C ILE A 130 -2.19 5.85 6.88
N ALA A 131 -2.20 6.25 5.60
CA ALA A 131 -2.98 7.38 5.14
C ALA A 131 -4.49 7.16 5.38
N ALA A 132 -5.01 5.96 5.06
CA ALA A 132 -6.41 5.59 5.30
C ALA A 132 -6.78 5.57 6.79
N ILE A 133 -5.87 5.10 7.65
CA ILE A 133 -6.08 5.13 9.11
C ILE A 133 -6.13 6.58 9.62
N LYS A 134 -5.21 7.43 9.15
CA LYS A 134 -5.17 8.85 9.55
C LYS A 134 -6.42 9.60 9.10
N THR A 135 -6.79 9.50 7.83
CA THR A 135 -7.99 10.16 7.31
C THR A 135 -9.25 9.61 7.96
N GLY A 136 -9.36 8.28 8.10
CA GLY A 136 -10.48 7.65 8.81
C GLY A 136 -10.62 8.12 10.26
N GLY A 137 -9.49 8.26 10.97
CA GLY A 137 -9.44 8.79 12.34
C GLY A 137 -9.86 10.25 12.43
N GLU A 138 -9.40 11.11 11.52
CA GLU A 138 -9.80 12.52 11.46
C GLU A 138 -11.31 12.67 11.18
N LEU A 139 -11.87 11.89 10.25
CA LEU A 139 -13.31 11.88 9.97
C LEU A 139 -14.14 11.37 11.16
N ALA A 140 -13.61 10.41 11.92
CA ALA A 140 -14.29 9.86 13.10
C ALA A 140 -14.25 10.80 14.31
N LEU A 141 -13.21 11.65 14.42
CA LEU A 141 -12.94 12.52 15.57
C LEU A 141 -13.28 14.00 15.32
N TYR A 142 -13.73 14.37 14.12
CA TYR A 142 -13.99 15.76 13.71
C TYR A 142 -14.82 16.56 14.73
N ASP A 143 -15.86 15.96 15.33
CA ASP A 143 -16.72 16.63 16.33
C ASP A 143 -16.07 16.73 17.74
N LEU A 144 -15.15 15.82 18.11
CA LEU A 144 -14.47 15.85 19.41
C LEU A 144 -13.49 17.02 19.51
N GLN A 145 -12.79 17.36 18.42
CA GLN A 145 -11.88 18.49 18.40
C GLN A 145 -12.62 19.81 18.61
N ILE A 146 -13.74 20.03 17.90
CA ILE A 146 -14.53 21.26 17.97
C ILE A 146 -15.13 21.46 19.38
N LYS A 147 -15.64 20.38 20.00
CA LYS A 147 -16.17 20.45 21.38
C LYS A 147 -15.08 20.69 22.43
N HIS A 148 -13.88 20.15 22.25
CA HIS A 148 -12.75 20.40 23.16
C HIS A 148 -12.26 21.85 23.06
N PHE A 149 -12.18 22.41 21.85
CA PHE A 149 -11.84 23.83 21.67
C PHE A 149 -12.90 24.77 22.26
N ALA A 150 -14.20 24.46 22.11
CA ALA A 150 -15.26 25.25 22.72
C ALA A 150 -15.24 25.20 24.26
N LYS A 151 -14.81 24.07 24.85
CA LYS A 151 -14.73 23.90 26.31
C LYS A 151 -13.49 24.54 26.95
N VAL A 152 -12.42 24.78 26.19
CA VAL A 152 -11.19 25.45 26.69
C VAL A 152 -11.30 26.97 26.62
N LEU A 153 -12.24 27.51 25.84
CA LEU A 153 -12.43 28.95 25.62
C LEU A 153 -13.52 29.58 26.51
N ILE A 154 -14.21 28.77 27.31
CA ILE A 154 -15.16 29.17 28.37
C ILE A 154 -14.51 28.87 29.73
#